data_AF-A0A0G0IXD7-F1
#
_entry.id   AF-A0A0G0IXD7-F1
#
_cell.length_a   1.000
_cell.length_b   1.000
_cell.length_c   1.000
_cell.angle_alpha   90.00
_cell.angle_beta   90.00
_cell.angle_gamma   90.00
#
_symmetry.space_group_name_H-M   'P 1'
#
loop_
_entity.id
_entity.type
_entity.pdbx_description
1 polymer ?
#
loop_
_entity_poly.entity_id
_entity_poly.type
_entity_poly.pdbx_seq_one_letter_code
_entity_poly.pdbx_strand_id
1 'polypeptide(L)'
;MPEITPIEELDILIEMQNPLFIYSTDSFDEQMAFTEYINSLSNRRILLSEQILFDAPFIAAGLQESHIETIIKEGSHKLKRGMFTAFSNHEFLINIQKITEELDRRQKTAKNSARFNNIMQYLRDSRFII
;
A
#
# COMPACT_ATOMS: atom_id res chain seq x y z
N MET A 1 -6.74 7.97 -23.24
CA MET A 1 -7.20 7.40 -21.95
C MET A 1 -8.19 8.37 -21.35
N PRO A 2 -9.29 7.95 -20.71
CA PRO A 2 -10.19 8.90 -20.08
C PRO A 2 -9.49 9.51 -18.85
N GLU A 3 -9.36 10.84 -18.84
CA GLU A 3 -8.84 11.62 -17.71
C GLU A 3 -9.76 11.43 -16.49
N ILE A 4 -9.17 11.37 -15.28
CA ILE A 4 -9.94 11.38 -14.03
C ILE A 4 -10.60 12.75 -13.98
N THR A 5 -11.91 12.80 -13.77
CA THR A 5 -12.53 14.11 -13.56
C THR A 5 -12.14 14.63 -12.18
N PRO A 6 -11.96 15.94 -11.99
CA PRO A 6 -11.64 16.52 -10.68
C PRO A 6 -12.62 16.11 -9.56
N ILE A 7 -13.84 15.69 -9.92
CA ILE A 7 -14.87 15.19 -9.00
C ILE A 7 -14.54 13.77 -8.54
N GLU A 8 -14.14 12.86 -9.43
CA GLU A 8 -13.71 11.50 -9.06
C GLU A 8 -12.44 11.53 -8.19
N GLU A 9 -11.52 12.46 -8.47
CA GLU A 9 -10.33 12.68 -7.65
C GLU A 9 -10.70 13.16 -6.25
N LEU A 10 -11.64 14.11 -6.15
CA LEU A 10 -12.15 14.60 -4.87
C LEU A 10 -12.94 13.53 -4.11
N ASP A 11 -13.78 12.73 -4.78
CA ASP A 11 -14.53 11.64 -4.15
C ASP A 11 -13.60 10.54 -3.62
N ILE A 12 -12.51 10.23 -4.33
CA ILE A 12 -11.50 9.28 -3.84
C ILE A 12 -10.69 9.89 -2.71
N LEU A 13 -10.24 11.14 -2.84
CA LEU A 13 -9.55 11.84 -1.74
C LEU A 13 -10.45 11.96 -0.52
N ILE A 14 -11.75 12.16 -0.70
CA ILE A 14 -12.76 12.11 0.37
C ILE A 14 -12.89 10.67 0.85
N GLU A 15 -13.08 9.62 0.06
CA GLU A 15 -13.09 8.23 0.58
C GLU A 15 -11.81 7.84 1.34
N MET A 16 -10.70 8.49 1.03
CA MET A 16 -9.41 8.34 1.69
C MET A 16 -9.18 9.26 2.89
N GLN A 17 -9.80 10.45 2.95
CA GLN A 17 -9.70 11.45 4.03
C GLN A 17 -10.93 11.44 4.97
N ASN A 18 -12.06 10.98 4.49
CA ASN A 18 -13.36 10.84 5.14
C ASN A 18 -13.40 9.46 5.80
N PRO A 19 -14.09 9.31 6.93
CA PRO A 19 -13.66 8.44 7.98
C PRO A 19 -13.96 6.96 7.68
N LEU A 20 -12.98 6.27 7.11
CA LEU A 20 -12.52 4.99 7.68
C LEU A 20 -11.91 5.18 9.09
N PHE A 21 -11.86 6.42 9.60
CA PHE A 21 -11.56 6.91 10.96
C PHE A 21 -12.56 6.48 12.07
N ILE A 22 -13.37 5.45 11.88
CA ILE A 22 -14.02 4.73 13.00
C ILE A 22 -13.46 3.30 13.10
N TYR A 23 -12.20 3.15 12.71
CA TYR A 23 -11.39 2.08 13.22
C TYR A 23 -10.36 2.72 14.16
N SER A 24 -10.44 2.36 15.43
CA SER A 24 -9.31 2.44 16.33
C SER A 24 -8.19 1.60 15.70
N THR A 25 -7.29 2.24 14.98
CA THR A 25 -6.06 1.59 14.49
C THR A 25 -5.19 1.02 15.62
N ASP A 26 -5.61 1.18 16.87
CA ASP A 26 -5.03 0.54 18.06
C ASP A 26 -5.28 -0.97 18.06
N SER A 27 -6.33 -1.45 17.39
CA SER A 27 -6.64 -2.87 17.31
C SER A 27 -6.05 -3.52 16.06
N PHE A 28 -5.44 -4.69 16.26
CA PHE A 28 -4.76 -5.41 15.20
C PHE A 28 -5.73 -5.98 14.16
N ASP A 29 -6.96 -6.31 14.55
CA ASP A 29 -7.99 -6.80 13.63
C ASP A 29 -8.42 -5.71 12.62
N GLU A 30 -8.45 -4.47 13.07
CA GLU A 30 -8.80 -3.33 12.24
C GLU A 30 -7.68 -2.98 11.25
N GLN A 31 -6.42 -3.09 11.69
CA GLN A 31 -5.27 -3.00 10.79
C GLN A 31 -5.33 -4.07 9.69
N MET A 32 -5.77 -5.29 10.01
CA MET A 32 -5.93 -6.36 9.01
C MET A 32 -7.04 -6.05 8.01
N ALA A 33 -8.21 -5.61 8.49
CA ALA A 33 -9.32 -5.21 7.61
C ALA A 33 -8.90 -4.08 6.66
N PHE A 34 -8.13 -3.12 7.15
CA PHE A 34 -7.60 -2.04 6.33
C PHE A 34 -6.57 -2.53 5.32
N THR A 35 -5.71 -3.48 5.71
CA THR A 35 -4.73 -4.12 4.81
C THR A 35 -5.45 -4.78 3.63
N GLU A 36 -6.54 -5.51 3.90
CA GLU A 36 -7.37 -6.14 2.86
C GLU A 36 -8.10 -5.12 1.98
N TYR A 37 -8.58 -4.02 2.57
CA TYR A 37 -9.16 -2.91 1.81
C TYR A 37 -8.16 -2.32 0.81
N ILE A 38 -6.94 -1.98 1.25
CA ILE A 38 -5.87 -1.50 0.35
C ILE A 38 -5.56 -2.53 -0.74
N ASN A 39 -5.60 -3.82 -0.40
CA ASN A 39 -5.40 -4.88 -1.37
C ASN A 39 -6.49 -4.92 -2.45
N SER A 40 -7.71 -4.51 -2.13
CA SER A 40 -8.85 -4.48 -3.05
C SER A 40 -8.89 -3.23 -3.96
N LEU A 41 -8.09 -2.20 -3.64
CA LEU A 41 -8.08 -0.96 -4.42
C LEU A 41 -7.55 -1.20 -5.84
N SER A 42 -7.95 -0.35 -6.77
CA SER A 42 -7.38 -0.33 -8.11
C SER A 42 -6.09 0.48 -8.16
N ASN A 43 -5.21 0.19 -9.11
CA ASN A 43 -3.97 0.95 -9.33
C ASN A 43 -4.21 2.46 -9.44
N ARG A 44 -5.30 2.88 -10.11
CA ARG A 44 -5.67 4.29 -10.28
C ARG A 44 -6.00 4.95 -8.93
N ARG A 45 -6.69 4.24 -8.03
CA ARG A 45 -7.01 4.75 -6.69
C ARG A 45 -5.77 4.89 -5.82
N ILE A 46 -4.80 3.97 -5.93
CA ILE A 46 -3.51 4.04 -5.22
C ILE A 46 -2.72 5.31 -5.57
N LEU A 47 -2.78 5.78 -6.83
CA LEU A 47 -2.08 7.00 -7.23
C LEU A 47 -2.61 8.26 -6.53
N LEU A 48 -3.89 8.26 -6.14
CA LEU A 48 -4.53 9.38 -5.44
C LEU A 48 -4.22 9.38 -3.94
N SER A 49 -3.62 8.29 -3.45
CA SER A 49 -3.36 8.03 -2.03
C SER A 49 -2.04 8.62 -1.51
N GLU A 50 -1.60 9.77 -2.07
CA GLU A 50 -0.22 10.27 -1.96
C GLU A 50 0.34 10.43 -0.54
N GLN A 51 -0.53 10.64 0.45
CA GLN A 51 -0.11 10.97 1.81
C GLN A 51 -0.05 9.77 2.75
N ILE A 52 -0.92 8.76 2.59
CA ILE A 52 -1.12 7.78 3.67
C ILE A 52 -0.51 6.41 3.41
N LEU A 53 -0.18 6.06 2.16
CA LEU A 53 0.19 4.68 1.80
C LEU A 53 1.43 4.14 2.53
N PHE A 54 2.29 5.05 2.96
CA PHE A 54 3.60 4.73 3.53
C PHE A 54 3.78 5.26 4.96
N ASP A 55 2.71 5.79 5.57
CA ASP A 55 2.74 6.31 6.94
C ASP A 55 2.66 5.18 7.97
N ALA A 56 2.04 4.06 7.61
CA ALA A 56 1.91 2.91 8.50
C ALA A 56 2.15 1.57 7.77
N PRO A 57 2.82 0.59 8.43
CA PRO A 57 3.14 -0.71 7.83
C PRO A 57 1.93 -1.49 7.32
N PHE A 58 0.79 -1.46 8.02
CA PHE A 58 -0.42 -2.20 7.62
C PHE A 58 -1.06 -1.67 6.33
N ILE A 59 -0.89 -0.38 6.04
CA ILE A 59 -1.34 0.20 4.78
C ILE A 59 -0.46 -0.33 3.64
N ALA A 60 0.85 -0.24 3.80
CA ALA A 60 1.81 -0.74 2.81
C ALA A 60 1.72 -2.26 2.60
N ALA A 61 1.40 -3.03 3.65
CA ALA A 61 1.21 -4.47 3.58
C ALA A 61 0.08 -4.90 2.64
N GLY A 62 -0.90 -4.02 2.39
CA GLY A 62 -2.01 -4.27 1.49
C GLY A 62 -1.64 -4.14 0.02
N LEU A 63 -0.53 -3.46 -0.30
CA LEU A 63 -0.14 -3.18 -1.67
C LEU A 63 0.15 -4.45 -2.48
N GLN A 64 -0.19 -4.38 -3.76
CA GLN A 64 0.08 -5.40 -4.76
C GLN A 64 1.29 -5.01 -5.63
N GLU A 65 1.87 -5.98 -6.31
CA GLU A 65 2.96 -5.75 -7.28
C GLU A 65 2.53 -4.72 -8.34
N SER A 66 1.30 -4.84 -8.85
CA SER A 66 0.71 -3.90 -9.80
C SER A 66 0.56 -2.48 -9.24
N HIS A 67 0.29 -2.34 -7.93
CA HIS A 67 0.25 -1.04 -7.25
C HIS A 67 1.64 -0.40 -7.23
N ILE A 68 2.66 -1.17 -6.84
CA ILE A 68 4.04 -0.70 -6.78
C ILE A 68 4.55 -0.32 -8.18
N GLU A 69 4.30 -1.17 -9.18
CA GLU A 69 4.65 -0.88 -10.58
C GLU A 69 3.99 0.41 -11.08
N THR A 70 2.71 0.61 -10.76
CA THR A 70 1.98 1.83 -11.14
C THR A 70 2.55 3.06 -10.43
N ILE A 71 2.90 2.97 -9.14
CA ILE A 71 3.56 4.06 -8.42
C ILE A 71 4.92 4.41 -9.06
N ILE A 72 5.73 3.42 -9.44
CA ILE A 72 7.03 3.66 -10.09
C ILE A 72 6.86 4.32 -11.45
N LYS A 73 5.88 3.91 -12.25
CA LYS A 73 5.68 4.46 -13.59
C LYS A 73 5.02 5.84 -13.54
N GLU A 74 3.90 5.95 -12.85
CA GLU A 74 2.93 7.04 -12.98
C GLU A 74 2.82 7.91 -11.71
N GLY A 75 3.29 7.42 -10.57
CA GLY A 75 3.22 8.16 -9.30
C GLY A 75 3.98 9.49 -9.32
N SER A 76 3.49 10.44 -8.53
CA SER A 76 4.19 11.72 -8.35
C SER A 76 5.55 11.50 -7.67
N HIS A 77 6.44 12.49 -7.81
CA HIS A 77 7.73 12.48 -7.12
C HIS A 77 7.60 12.32 -5.60
N LYS A 78 6.54 12.91 -5.00
CA LYS A 78 6.28 12.80 -3.56
C LYS A 78 5.94 11.36 -3.17
N LEU A 79 5.02 10.73 -3.90
CA LEU A 79 4.60 9.35 -3.62
C LEU A 79 5.75 8.35 -3.84
N LYS A 80 6.53 8.50 -4.91
CA LYS A 80 7.73 7.69 -5.17
C LYS A 80 8.75 7.82 -4.05
N ARG A 81 9.01 9.06 -3.59
CA ARG A 81 9.93 9.31 -2.48
C ARG A 81 9.44 8.66 -1.19
N GLY A 82 8.17 8.81 -0.84
CA GLY A 82 7.56 8.17 0.34
C GLY A 82 7.73 6.65 0.31
N MET A 83 7.45 6.03 -0.84
CA MET A 83 7.66 4.60 -1.04
C MET A 83 9.12 4.19 -0.79
N PHE A 84 10.08 4.82 -1.48
CA PHE A 84 11.48 4.44 -1.34
C PHE A 84 12.01 4.69 0.08
N THR A 85 11.58 5.76 0.74
CA THR A 85 11.91 6.03 2.14
C THR A 85 11.36 4.93 3.05
N ALA A 86 10.08 4.59 2.95
CA ALA A 86 9.46 3.56 3.78
C ALA A 86 10.08 2.16 3.55
N PHE A 87 10.26 1.75 2.30
CA PHE A 87 10.90 0.48 1.94
C PHE A 87 12.44 0.48 2.12
N SER A 88 13.03 1.57 2.61
CA SER A 88 14.42 1.60 3.09
C SER A 88 14.53 1.48 4.61
N ASN A 89 13.43 1.64 5.34
CA ASN A 89 13.38 1.53 6.79
C ASN A 89 13.20 0.06 7.22
N HIS A 90 14.21 -0.49 7.90
CA HIS A 90 14.20 -1.89 8.33
C HIS A 90 13.06 -2.24 9.30
N GLU A 91 12.74 -1.36 10.26
CA GLU A 91 11.65 -1.59 11.21
C GLU A 91 10.29 -1.61 10.51
N PHE A 92 10.10 -0.72 9.53
CA PHE A 92 8.91 -0.68 8.70
C PHE A 92 8.70 -1.99 7.93
N LEU A 93 9.77 -2.53 7.33
CA LEU A 93 9.75 -3.80 6.61
C LEU A 93 9.42 -4.99 7.52
N ILE A 94 10.02 -5.06 8.72
CA ILE A 94 9.72 -6.10 9.70
C ILE A 94 8.22 -6.09 10.05
N ASN A 95 7.65 -4.90 10.24
CA ASN A 95 6.25 -4.77 10.60
C ASN A 95 5.33 -5.19 9.45
N ILE A 96 5.64 -4.83 8.20
CA ILE A 96 4.92 -5.35 7.03
C ILE A 96 4.95 -6.88 7.00
N GLN A 97 6.14 -7.47 7.17
CA GLN A 97 6.30 -8.92 7.13
C GLN A 97 5.44 -9.63 8.19
N LYS A 98 5.46 -9.16 9.44
CA LYS A 98 4.61 -9.68 10.52
C LYS A 98 3.12 -9.63 10.17
N ILE A 99 2.67 -8.53 9.58
CA ILE A 99 1.28 -8.36 9.16
C ILE A 99 0.92 -9.36 8.06
N THR A 100 1.78 -9.52 7.05
CA THR A 100 1.52 -10.47 5.96
C THR A 100 1.54 -11.93 6.41
N GLU A 101 2.44 -12.29 7.33
CA GLU A 101 2.51 -13.63 7.92
C GLU A 101 1.27 -13.96 8.75
N GLU A 102 0.75 -12.98 9.50
CA GLU A 102 -0.49 -13.16 10.25
C GLU A 102 -1.71 -13.34 9.33
N LEU A 103 -1.83 -12.52 8.27
CA LEU A 103 -2.92 -12.68 7.30
C LEU A 103 -2.90 -14.08 6.68
N ASP A 104 -1.71 -14.55 6.32
CA ASP A 104 -1.48 -15.89 5.82
C ASP A 104 -1.91 -16.96 6.83
N ARG A 105 -1.56 -16.80 8.12
CA ARG A 105 -1.98 -17.70 9.20
C ARG A 105 -3.50 -17.76 9.35
N ARG A 106 -4.18 -16.61 9.32
CA ARG A 106 -5.65 -16.49 9.48
C ARG A 106 -6.39 -17.09 8.29
N GLN A 107 -5.92 -16.80 7.07
CA GLN A 107 -6.53 -17.27 5.83
C GLN A 107 -6.09 -18.70 5.45
N LYS A 108 -5.13 -19.28 6.18
CA LYS A 108 -4.48 -20.57 5.86
C LYS A 108 -3.89 -20.58 4.45
N THR A 109 -3.21 -19.49 4.08
CA THR A 109 -2.52 -19.35 2.79
C THR A 109 -1.06 -18.90 2.99
N ALA A 110 -0.32 -18.70 1.92
CA ALA A 110 1.00 -18.06 1.92
C ALA A 110 1.06 -16.88 0.92
N LYS A 111 -0.11 -16.39 0.49
CA LYS A 111 -0.23 -15.47 -0.63
C LYS A 111 0.27 -14.07 -0.27
N ASN A 112 0.06 -13.63 0.96
CA ASN A 112 0.40 -12.27 1.39
C ASN A 112 1.91 -12.13 1.57
N SER A 113 2.56 -13.11 2.20
CA SER A 113 4.02 -13.12 2.38
C SER A 113 4.74 -13.26 1.04
N ALA A 114 4.24 -14.11 0.13
CA ALA A 114 4.76 -14.22 -1.23
C ALA A 114 4.66 -12.90 -2.00
N ARG A 115 3.49 -12.24 -1.96
CA ARG A 115 3.28 -10.91 -2.57
C ARG A 115 4.29 -9.88 -2.04
N PHE A 116 4.50 -9.83 -0.73
CA PHE A 116 5.48 -8.91 -0.15
C PHE A 116 6.90 -9.19 -0.62
N ASN A 117 7.32 -10.45 -0.65
CA ASN A 117 8.65 -10.84 -1.15
C ASN A 117 8.86 -10.45 -2.62
N ASN A 118 7.83 -10.62 -3.47
CA ASN A 118 7.88 -10.21 -4.87
C ASN A 118 8.02 -8.69 -5.01
N ILE A 119 7.28 -7.91 -4.20
CA ILE A 119 7.41 -6.44 -4.14
C ILE A 119 8.85 -6.05 -3.74
N MET A 120 9.40 -6.69 -2.71
CA MET A 120 10.77 -6.39 -2.25
C MET A 120 11.81 -6.69 -3.32
N GLN A 121 11.65 -7.79 -4.06
CA GLN A 121 12.51 -8.15 -5.17
C GLN A 121 12.38 -7.12 -6.31
N TYR A 122 11.15 -6.78 -6.71
CA TYR A 122 10.89 -5.79 -7.74
C TYR A 122 11.46 -4.41 -7.41
N LEU A 123 11.32 -3.95 -6.15
CA LEU A 123 11.89 -2.69 -5.70
C LEU A 123 13.43 -2.71 -5.71
N ARG A 124 14.04 -3.85 -5.36
CA ARG A 124 15.49 -4.03 -5.44
C ARG A 124 15.96 -3.92 -6.89
N ASP A 125 15.27 -4.57 -7.81
CA ASP A 125 15.61 -4.56 -9.24
C ASP A 125 15.38 -3.18 -9.87
N SER A 126 14.32 -2.49 -9.46
CA SER A 126 13.98 -1.14 -9.94
C SER A 126 14.94 -0.06 -9.46
N ARG A 127 15.58 -0.22 -8.29
CA ARG A 127 16.63 0.70 -7.80
C ARG A 127 17.89 0.70 -8.68
N PHE A 128 18.09 -0.32 -9.54
CA PHE A 128 19.18 -0.33 -10.51
C PHE A 128 18.82 0.38 -11.83
N ILE A 129 17.54 0.76 -12.01
CA ILE A 129 17.02 1.38 -13.23
C ILE A 129 16.82 2.90 -13.06
N ILE A 130 16.61 3.37 -11.82
CA ILE A 130 16.37 4.77 -11.47
C ILE A 130 17.68 5.49 -11.13
#